data_AF-A0A7J2RC15-F1
#
_entry.id   AF-A0A7J2RC15-F1
#
_cell.length_a   1.000
_cell.length_b   1.000
_cell.length_c   1.000
_cell.angle_alpha   90.00
_cell.angle_beta   90.00
_cell.angle_gamma   90.00
#
_symmetry.space_group_name_H-M   'P 1'
#
loop_
_entity.id
_entity.type
_entity.pdbx_description
1 polymer ?
#
loop_
_entity_poly.entity_id
_entity_poly.type
_entity_poly.pdbx_seq_one_letter_code
_entity_poly.pdbx_strand_id
1 'polypeptide(L)' 'MRKINLKLLIIEGAIYRVMLVVTQTLFFWIITKEFKLALGTSLIWNGINLGLYYVYHYLFLSFFKMGKNE' A
#
# COMPACT_ATOMS: atom_id res chain seq x y z
N MET A 1 10.53 -19.63 -16.00
CA MET A 1 9.70 -18.75 -15.14
C MET A 1 9.69 -19.31 -13.72
N ARG A 2 10.20 -18.57 -12.73
CA ARG A 2 10.14 -18.96 -11.32
C ARG A 2 8.66 -18.93 -10.91
N LYS A 3 8.09 -20.06 -10.45
CA LYS A 3 6.71 -20.09 -9.95
C LYS A 3 6.65 -19.21 -8.70
N ILE A 4 6.07 -18.02 -8.82
CA ILE A 4 5.86 -17.12 -7.68
C ILE A 4 4.94 -17.86 -6.71
N ASN A 5 5.40 -18.05 -5.47
CA ASN A 5 4.57 -18.66 -4.44
C ASN A 5 3.57 -17.61 -3.95
N LEU A 6 2.35 -17.65 -4.49
CA LEU A 6 1.29 -16.67 -4.22
C LEU A 6 1.03 -16.48 -2.72
N LYS A 7 1.16 -17.56 -1.92
CA LYS A 7 1.00 -17.48 -0.46
C LYS A 7 2.08 -16.62 0.19
N LEU A 8 3.33 -16.79 -0.24
CA LEU A 8 4.46 -15.99 0.25
C LEU A 8 4.30 -14.52 -0.13
N LEU A 9 3.88 -14.24 -1.37
CA LEU A 9 3.64 -12.88 -1.85
C LEU A 9 2.55 -12.16 -1.05
N ILE A 10 1.46 -12.85 -0.71
CA ILE A 10 0.39 -12.29 0.12
C ILE A 10 0.91 -11.97 1.53
N ILE A 11 1.72 -12.86 2.12
CA ILE A 11 2.32 -12.66 3.44
C ILE A 11 3.27 -11.47 3.43
N GLU A 12 4.17 -11.38 2.46
CA GLU A 12 5.10 -10.26 2.30
C GLU A 12 4.35 -8.94 2.12
N GLY A 13 3.29 -8.92 1.30
CA GLY A 13 2.44 -7.75 1.11
C GLY A 13 1.72 -7.33 2.39
N ALA A 14 1.22 -8.28 3.17
CA ALA A 14 0.57 -7.99 4.45
C ALA A 14 1.57 -7.42 5.48
N ILE A 15 2.75 -8.04 5.63
CA ILE A 15 3.82 -7.55 6.52
C ILE A 15 4.24 -6.14 6.12
N TYR A 16 4.44 -5.90 4.83
CA TYR A 16 4.79 -4.58 4.31
C TYR A 16 3.72 -3.53 4.67
N ARG A 17 2.44 -3.85 4.49
CA ARG A 17 1.33 -2.92 4.83
C ARG A 17 1.28 -2.63 6.33
N VAL A 18 1.48 -3.62 7.19
CA VAL A 18 1.55 -3.42 8.64
C VAL A 18 2.71 -2.50 9.01
N MET A 19 3.91 -2.74 8.47
CA MET A 19 5.07 -1.88 8.70
C MET A 19 4.78 -0.44 8.28
N LEU A 20 4.13 -0.26 7.14
CA LEU A 20 3.75 1.05 6.60
C LEU A 20 2.79 1.79 7.56
N VAL A 21 1.77 1.10 8.10
CA VAL A 21 0.86 1.65 9.12
C VAL A 21 1.62 2.02 10.39
N VAL A 22 2.55 1.18 10.86
CA VAL A 22 3.34 1.46 12.07
C VAL A 22 4.21 2.70 11.88
N THR A 23 4.97 2.80 10.78
CA THR A 23 5.82 3.95 10.48
C THR A 23 5.01 5.24 10.38
N GLN A 24 3.87 5.21 9.69
CA GLN A 24 2.97 6.36 9.56
C GLN A 24 2.34 6.76 10.89
N THR A 25 1.96 5.78 11.72
CA THR A 25 1.42 6.05 13.06
C THR A 25 2.46 6.76 13.91
N LEU A 26 3.71 6.29 13.90
CA LEU A 26 4.81 6.94 14.63
C LEU A 26 5.02 8.39 14.14
N PHE A 27 5.03 8.60 12.82
CA PHE A 27 5.17 9.93 12.22
C PHE A 27 4.03 10.86 12.65
N PHE A 28 2.77 10.43 12.49
CA PHE A 28 1.62 11.25 12.88
C PHE A 28 1.55 11.46 14.39
N TRP A 29 1.99 10.49 15.20
CA TRP A 29 2.02 10.63 16.65
C TRP A 29 3.04 11.68 17.09
N ILE A 30 4.20 11.76 16.42
CA ILE A 30 5.20 12.81 16.68
C ILE A 30 4.60 14.21 16.45
N ILE A 31 3.73 14.38 15.44
CA ILE A 31 3.14 15.66 15.07
C ILE A 31 1.95 16.01 15.95
N THR A 32 1.00 15.09 16.06
CA THR A 32 -0.31 15.33 16.68
C THR A 32 -0.28 15.15 18.19
N LYS A 33 0.74 14.47 18.73
CA LYS A 33 0.87 14.05 20.14
C LYS A 33 -0.30 13.19 20.64
N GLU A 34 -1.16 12.71 19.75
CA GLU A 34 -2.34 11.91 20.09
C GLU A 34 -2.32 10.57 19.35
N PHE A 35 -2.15 9.47 20.08
CA PHE A 35 -1.97 8.14 19.48
C PHE A 35 -3.21 7.66 18.72
N LYS A 36 -4.42 7.91 19.24
CA LYS A 36 -5.68 7.49 18.60
C LYS A 36 -5.85 8.16 17.24
N LEU A 37 -5.61 9.47 17.18
CA LEU A 37 -5.70 10.25 15.95
C LEU A 37 -4.61 9.85 14.95
N ALA A 38 -3.39 9.61 15.42
CA ALA A 38 -2.28 9.15 14.59
C ALA A 38 -2.53 7.77 13.96
N LEU A 39 -3.04 6.82 14.76
CA LEU A 39 -3.37 5.47 14.29
C LEU A 39 -4.55 5.51 13.30
N GLY A 40 -5.61 6.26 13.62
CA GLY A 40 -6.76 6.42 12.73
C GLY A 40 -6.36 7.03 11.39
N THR A 41 -5.55 8.11 11.42
CA THR A 41 -5.04 8.77 10.20
C THR A 41 -4.17 7.82 9.38
N SER A 42 -3.27 7.08 10.03
CA SER A 42 -2.40 6.10 9.36
C SER A 42 -3.20 5.00 8.64
N LEU A 43 -4.20 4.43 9.31
CA LEU A 43 -5.05 3.39 8.72
C LEU A 43 -5.85 3.90 7.51
N ILE A 44 -6.47 5.08 7.65
CA ILE A 44 -7.22 5.72 6.55
C ILE A 44 -6.28 5.99 5.37
N TRP A 45 -5.10 6.55 5.64
CA TRP A 45 -4.11 6.85 4.61
C TRP A 45 -3.57 5.60 3.92
N ASN A 46 -3.34 4.50 4.66
CA ASN A 46 -2.94 3.22 4.08
C ASN A 46 -4.00 2.68 3.10
N GLY A 47 -5.29 2.79 3.47
CA GLY A 47 -6.42 2.41 2.61
C GLY A 47 -6.50 3.27 1.34
N ILE A 48 -6.38 4.59 1.46
CA ILE A 48 -6.33 5.50 0.31
C ILE A 48 -5.15 5.16 -0.61
N ASN A 49 -3.97 4.92 -0.03
CA ASN A 49 -2.76 4.57 -0.78
C ASN A 49 -2.93 3.26 -1.56
N LEU A 50 -3.60 2.27 -0.98
CA LEU A 50 -3.95 1.02 -1.67
C LEU A 50 -4.85 1.31 -2.89
N GLY A 51 -5.90 2.11 -2.72
CA GLY A 51 -6.81 2.49 -3.80
C GLY A 51 -6.08 3.24 -4.93
N LEU A 52 -5.30 4.26 -4.57
CA LEU A 52 -4.50 5.03 -5.52
C LEU A 52 -3.49 4.16 -6.26
N TYR A 53 -2.86 3.19 -5.59
CA TYR A 53 -1.94 2.25 -6.25
C TYR A 53 -2.65 1.47 -7.36
N TYR A 54 -3.85 0.93 -7.09
CA TYR A 54 -4.62 0.20 -8.11
C TYR A 54 -5.09 1.10 -9.25
N VAL A 55 -5.58 2.30 -8.95
CA VAL A 55 -6.01 3.25 -9.98
C VAL A 55 -4.83 3.68 -10.85
N TYR A 56 -3.71 4.06 -10.23
CA TYR A 56 -2.48 4.42 -10.94
C TYR A 56 -2.01 3.26 -11.81
N HIS A 57 -1.95 2.04 -11.27
CA HIS A 57 -1.49 0.89 -12.03
C HIS A 57 -2.42 0.56 -13.21
N TYR A 58 -3.74 0.63 -13.01
CA TYR A 58 -4.72 0.44 -14.09
C TYR A 58 -4.60 1.50 -15.19
N LEU A 59 -4.54 2.78 -14.80
CA LEU A 59 -4.37 3.87 -15.75
C LEU A 59 -3.03 3.76 -16.48
N PHE A 60 -1.94 3.49 -15.76
CA PHE A 60 -0.60 3.33 -16.32
C PHE A 60 -0.55 2.19 -17.33
N LEU A 61 -1.08 1.01 -17.00
CA LEU A 61 -1.16 -0.12 -17.94
C LEU A 61 -2.02 0.22 -19.17
N SER A 62 -3.12 0.96 -18.99
CA SER A 62 -3.98 1.41 -20.09
C SER A 62 -3.26 2.41 -21.01
N PHE A 63 -2.55 3.39 -20.45
CA PHE A 63 -1.82 4.41 -21.21
C PHE A 63 -0.60 3.86 -21.94
N PHE A 64 0.15 2.97 -21.30
CA PHE A 64 1.40 2.45 -21.87
C PHE A 64 1.23 1.16 -22.68
N LYS A 65 0.00 0.68 -22.91
CA LYS A 65 -0.30 -0.58 -23.62
C LYS A 65 0.52 -1.79 -23.12
N MET A 66 1.07 -1.76 -21.90
CA MET A 66 1.89 -2.86 -21.38
C MET A 66 0.99 -4.08 -21.17
N GLY A 67 1.08 -5.06 -22.07
CA GLY A 67 0.25 -6.26 -22.11
C GLY A 67 -0.69 -6.37 -23.31
N LYS A 68 -0.77 -5.36 -24.20
CA LYS A 68 -1.28 -5.58 -25.56
C LYS A 68 -0.14 -6.16 -26.39
N ASN A 69 -0.17 -7.48 -26.57
CA ASN A 69 0.58 -8.14 -27.65
C ASN A 69 0.07 -7.55 -28.97
N GLU A 70 0.83 -6.63 -29.55
CA GLU A 70 0.89 -6.48 -31.01
C GLU A 70 1.75 -7.63 -31.58
#